data_AF-B8BLG7-F1
#
_entry.id   AF-B8BLG7-F1
#
_cell.length_a   1.000
_cell.length_b   1.000
_cell.length_c   1.000
_cell.angle_alpha   90.00
_cell.angle_beta   90.00
_cell.angle_gamma   90.00
#
_symmetry.space_group_name_H-M   'P 1'
#
loop_
_entity.id
_entity.type
_entity.pdbx_description
1 polymer ?
#
loop_
_entity_poly.entity_id
_entity_poly.type
_entity_poly.pdbx_seq_one_letter_code
_entity_poly.pdbx_strand_id
1 'polypeptide(L)'
;MDDGEEAAAVMAQYLLVAADRYGMERLKKVCEDVLFRHVVVATAATSLALAEQHDCPELKDAILRFVTSPARLKAVMASDGYEHLITSFPSIATEILAMLAAQLST
;
A
#
# COMPACT_ATOMS: atom_id res chain seq x y z
N MET A 1 -21.43 8.99 -7.89
CA MET A 1 -21.10 9.93 -6.80
C MET A 1 -20.28 9.12 -5.81
N ASP A 2 -18.98 9.13 -6.06
CA ASP A 2 -17.90 8.39 -5.37
C ASP A 2 -16.92 9.38 -4.70
N ASP A 3 -17.22 10.68 -4.78
CA ASP A 3 -16.33 11.77 -4.38
C ASP A 3 -16.10 11.84 -2.86
N GLY A 4 -16.95 11.18 -2.07
CA GLY A 4 -16.86 11.15 -0.61
C GLY A 4 -15.82 10.16 -0.07
N GLU A 5 -15.60 9.03 -0.73
CA GLU A 5 -14.60 8.03 -0.31
C GLU A 5 -13.19 8.46 -0.73
N GLU A 6 -13.04 9.06 -1.90
CA GLU A 6 -11.75 9.60 -2.36
C GLU A 6 -11.27 10.77 -1.48
N ALA A 7 -12.18 11.65 -1.06
CA ALA A 7 -11.89 12.72 -0.10
C ALA A 7 -11.46 12.18 1.29
N ALA A 8 -12.04 11.05 1.73
CA ALA A 8 -11.68 10.41 2.99
C ALA A 8 -10.26 9.82 2.95
N ALA A 9 -9.86 9.21 1.83
CA ALA A 9 -8.51 8.69 1.63
C ALA A 9 -7.45 9.81 1.64
N VAL A 10 -7.70 10.92 0.93
CA VAL A 10 -6.80 12.08 0.90
C VAL A 10 -6.64 12.70 2.30
N MET A 11 -7.75 12.85 3.04
CA MET A 11 -7.71 13.35 4.42
C MET A 11 -6.93 12.41 5.36
N ALA A 12 -7.08 11.09 5.19
CA ALA A 12 -6.34 10.10 5.97
C ALA A 12 -4.82 10.17 5.72
N GLN A 13 -4.38 10.48 4.50
CA GLN A 13 -2.95 10.71 4.20
C GLN A 13 -2.39 11.91 4.97
N TYR A 14 -3.08 13.06 4.92
CA TYR A 14 -2.63 14.26 5.65
C TYR A 14 -2.61 14.04 7.17
N LEU A 15 -3.62 13.35 7.70
CA LEU A 15 -3.70 13.00 9.11
C LEU A 15 -2.63 12.01 9.54
N LEU A 16 -2.25 11.05 8.68
CA LEU A 16 -1.16 10.11 8.95
C LEU A 16 0.18 10.86 9.11
N VAL A 17 0.48 11.79 8.19
CA VAL A 17 1.69 12.62 8.24
C VAL A 17 1.74 13.47 9.52
N ALA A 18 0.61 14.05 9.91
CA ALA A 18 0.52 14.79 11.16
C ALA A 18 0.67 13.87 12.39
N ALA A 19 0.00 12.73 12.40
CA ALA A 19 0.05 11.79 13.50
C ALA A 19 1.46 11.26 13.74
N ASP A 20 2.20 10.95 12.67
CA ASP A 20 3.59 10.51 12.74
C ASP A 20 4.50 11.63 13.27
N ARG A 21 4.36 12.85 12.75
CA ARG A 21 5.11 14.04 13.20
C ARG A 21 4.91 14.39 14.68
N TYR A 22 3.71 14.13 15.21
CA TYR A 22 3.36 14.44 16.60
C TYR A 22 3.39 13.22 17.53
N GLY A 23 3.86 12.06 17.07
CA GLY A 23 3.94 10.84 17.88
C GLY A 23 2.58 10.30 18.34
N MET A 24 1.51 10.58 17.61
CA MET A 24 0.14 10.15 17.92
C MET A 24 -0.15 8.74 17.40
N GLU A 25 0.47 7.75 18.03
CA GLU A 25 0.38 6.31 17.72
C GLU A 25 -1.05 5.80 17.46
N ARG A 26 -2.04 6.19 18.30
CA ARG A 26 -3.42 5.73 18.13
C ARG A 26 -4.09 6.32 16.89
N LEU A 27 -3.78 7.58 16.57
CA LEU A 27 -4.32 8.25 15.39
C LEU A 27 -3.68 7.72 14.12
N LYS A 28 -2.37 7.42 14.18
CA LYS A 28 -1.61 6.79 13.09
C LYS A 28 -2.28 5.48 12.64
N LYS A 29 -2.56 4.57 13.58
CA LYS A 29 -3.25 3.29 13.31
C LYS A 29 -4.64 3.44 12.70
N VAL A 30 -5.40 4.45 13.12
CA VAL A 30 -6.74 4.72 12.54
C VAL A 30 -6.61 5.22 11.10
N CYS A 31 -5.62 6.06 10.81
CA CYS A 31 -5.37 6.54 9.45
C CYS A 31 -4.90 5.40 8.54
N GLU A 32 -4.08 4.48 9.05
CA GLU A 32 -3.65 3.27 8.35
C GLU A 32 -4.83 2.35 8.01
N ASP A 33 -5.77 2.11 8.94
CA ASP A 33 -6.96 1.27 8.69
C ASP A 33 -7.90 1.91 7.66
N VAL A 34 -8.11 3.23 7.73
CA VAL A 34 -8.90 3.96 6.74
C VAL A 34 -8.21 3.91 5.38
N LEU A 35 -6.89 4.12 5.31
CA LEU A 35 -6.15 4.00 4.06
C LEU A 35 -6.21 2.58 3.51
N PHE A 36 -6.03 1.56 4.34
CA PHE A 36 -6.13 0.15 3.95
C PHE A 36 -7.50 -0.19 3.36
N ARG A 37 -8.58 0.28 3.98
CA ARG A 37 -9.95 0.12 3.47
C ARG A 37 -10.20 0.83 2.14
N HIS A 38 -9.44 1.90 1.87
CA HIS A 38 -9.47 2.67 0.64
C HIS A 38 -8.25 2.38 -0.27
N VAL A 39 -7.50 1.29 -0.03
CA VAL A 39 -6.49 0.81 -1.00
C VAL A 39 -7.25 0.26 -2.19
N VAL A 40 -7.60 1.17 -3.10
CA VAL A 40 -7.90 0.86 -4.48
C VAL A 40 -6.58 0.40 -5.09
N VAL A 41 -6.65 -0.53 -6.05
CA VAL A 41 -5.49 -1.01 -6.82
C VAL A 41 -4.58 0.15 -7.27
N ALA A 42 -5.16 1.32 -7.59
CA ALA A 42 -4.45 2.52 -7.99
C ALA A 42 -3.48 3.08 -6.93
N THR A 43 -3.78 2.95 -5.63
CA THR A 43 -2.96 3.51 -4.54
C THR A 43 -2.02 2.48 -3.90
N ALA A 44 -2.21 1.19 -4.18
CA ALA A 44 -1.39 0.11 -3.60
C ALA A 44 0.11 0.27 -3.90
N ALA A 45 0.48 0.74 -5.10
CA ALA A 45 1.88 0.95 -5.47
C ALA A 45 2.52 2.09 -4.66
N THR A 46 1.80 3.21 -4.50
CA THR A 46 2.27 4.35 -3.70
C THR A 46 2.33 4.00 -2.21
N SER A 47 1.36 3.27 -1.68
CA SER A 47 1.35 2.83 -0.29
C SER A 47 2.48 1.83 0.01
N LEU A 48 2.82 0.94 -0.95
CA LEU A 48 3.99 0.07 -0.84
C LEU A 48 5.31 0.85 -0.82
N ALA A 49 5.44 1.87 -1.67
CA ALA A 49 6.61 2.74 -1.66
C ALA A 49 6.78 3.45 -0.31
N LEU A 50 5.69 3.96 0.25
CA LEU A 50 5.70 4.64 1.55
C LEU A 50 6.02 3.68 2.69
N ALA A 51 5.46 2.47 2.67
CA ALA A 51 5.73 1.48 3.71
C ALA A 51 7.21 1.04 3.73
N GLU A 52 7.81 0.87 2.54
CA GLU A 52 9.24 0.56 2.41
C GLU A 52 10.12 1.75 2.82
N GLN A 53 9.77 2.98 2.40
CA GLN A 53 10.54 4.18 2.71
C GLN A 53 10.56 4.51 4.22
N HIS A 54 9.50 4.17 4.94
CA HIS A 54 9.33 4.50 6.36
C HIS A 54 9.47 3.29 7.30
N ASP A 55 10.06 2.18 6.83
CA ASP A 55 10.27 0.95 7.62
C ASP A 55 9.00 0.49 8.38
N CYS A 56 7.88 0.36 7.65
CA CYS A 56 6.59 -0.07 8.19
C CYS A 56 6.25 -1.50 7.72
N PRO A 57 6.84 -2.55 8.33
CA PRO A 57 6.74 -3.93 7.85
C PRO A 57 5.31 -4.49 7.94
N GLU A 58 4.53 -4.11 8.94
CA GLU A 58 3.14 -4.59 9.10
C GLU A 58 2.23 -4.06 7.97
N LEU A 59 2.37 -2.78 7.63
CA LEU A 59 1.63 -2.16 6.53
C LEU A 59 2.05 -2.77 5.18
N LYS A 60 3.36 -2.98 5.00
CA LYS A 60 3.90 -3.62 3.80
C LYS A 60 3.33 -5.02 3.61
N ASP A 61 3.37 -5.87 4.64
CA ASP A 61 2.82 -7.23 4.57
C ASP A 61 1.31 -7.22 4.30
N ALA A 62 0.55 -6.33 4.94
CA ALA A 62 -0.88 -6.20 4.70
C ALA A 62 -1.20 -5.82 3.24
N ILE A 63 -0.46 -4.88 2.66
CA ILE A 63 -0.64 -4.48 1.25
C ILE A 63 -0.20 -5.62 0.31
N LEU A 64 0.93 -6.27 0.59
CA LEU A 64 1.43 -7.42 -0.17
C LEU A 64 0.43 -8.58 -0.20
N ARG A 65 -0.21 -8.86 0.94
CA ARG A 65 -1.30 -9.83 1.08
C ARG A 65 -2.58 -9.43 0.35
N PHE A 66 -2.87 -8.13 0.28
CA PHE A 66 -4.00 -7.61 -0.48
C PHE A 66 -3.80 -7.73 -1.99
N VAL A 67 -2.57 -7.51 -2.48
CA VAL A 67 -2.25 -7.60 -3.91
C VAL A 67 -1.93 -9.03 -4.37
N THR A 68 -1.88 -10.02 -3.47
CA THR A 68 -1.53 -11.42 -3.84
C THR A 68 -2.52 -12.07 -4.81
N SER A 69 -3.74 -11.55 -4.93
CA SER A 69 -4.68 -12.02 -5.96
C SER A 69 -4.16 -11.66 -7.36
N PRO A 70 -4.08 -12.62 -8.30
CA PRO A 70 -3.54 -12.38 -9.66
C PRO A 70 -4.23 -11.22 -10.40
N ALA A 71 -5.54 -11.04 -10.20
CA ALA A 71 -6.31 -9.96 -10.80
C ALA A 71 -5.94 -8.59 -10.22
N ARG A 72 -5.72 -8.50 -8.91
CA ARG A 72 -5.32 -7.27 -8.21
C ARG A 72 -3.88 -6.92 -8.55
N LEU A 73 -2.97 -7.90 -8.50
CA LEU A 73 -1.59 -7.70 -8.90
C LEU A 73 -1.48 -7.18 -10.32
N LYS A 74 -2.19 -7.79 -11.28
CA LYS A 74 -2.18 -7.34 -12.67
C LYS A 74 -2.61 -5.88 -12.80
N ALA A 75 -3.61 -5.47 -12.03
CA ALA A 75 -4.09 -4.10 -12.06
C ALA A 75 -3.12 -3.13 -11.35
N VAL A 76 -2.39 -3.57 -10.31
CA VAL A 76 -1.30 -2.78 -9.69
C VAL A 76 -0.14 -2.62 -10.66
N MET A 77 0.28 -3.69 -11.33
CA MET A 77 1.34 -3.67 -12.34
C MET A 77 1.00 -2.77 -13.55
N ALA A 78 -0.29 -2.60 -13.84
CA ALA A 78 -0.78 -1.69 -14.88
C ALA A 78 -0.94 -0.24 -14.40
N SER A 79 -0.70 0.06 -13.13
CA SER A 79 -0.72 1.42 -12.61
C SER A 79 0.59 2.15 -12.89
N ASP A 80 0.51 3.44 -13.18
CA ASP A 80 1.69 4.29 -13.43
C ASP A 80 2.67 4.32 -12.25
N GLY A 81 2.16 4.11 -11.02
CA GLY A 81 2.98 4.09 -9.81
C GLY A 81 3.85 2.85 -9.65
N TYR A 82 3.55 1.75 -10.36
CA TYR A 82 4.28 0.50 -10.21
C TYR A 82 5.67 0.53 -10.84
N GLU A 83 5.81 1.18 -12.01
CA GLU A 83 7.13 1.34 -12.63
C GLU A 83 8.07 2.15 -11.73
N HIS A 84 7.56 3.20 -11.11
CA HIS A 84 8.34 3.99 -10.16
C HIS A 84 8.68 3.20 -8.89
N LEU A 85 7.73 2.40 -8.38
CA LEU A 85 7.92 1.54 -7.21
C LEU A 85 9.08 0.56 -7.40
N ILE A 86 9.08 -0.22 -8.48
CA ILE A 86 10.11 -1.23 -8.72
C ILE A 86 11.47 -0.63 -9.09
N THR A 87 11.48 0.59 -9.62
CA THR A 87 12.71 1.33 -9.92
C THR A 87 13.36 1.85 -8.64
N SER A 88 12.57 2.42 -7.74
CA SER A 88 13.04 2.96 -6.46
C SER A 88 13.34 1.84 -5.45
N PHE A 89 12.55 0.77 -5.45
CA PHE A 89 12.60 -0.33 -4.49
C PHE A 89 12.51 -1.70 -5.20
N PRO A 90 13.60 -2.17 -5.84
CA PRO A 90 13.61 -3.44 -6.56
C PRO A 90 13.37 -4.66 -5.65
N SER A 91 13.61 -4.54 -4.34
CA SER A 91 13.29 -5.56 -3.33
C SER A 91 11.82 -5.99 -3.38
N ILE A 92 10.92 -5.02 -3.55
CA ILE A 92 9.47 -5.26 -3.58
C ILE A 92 9.08 -6.17 -4.75
N ALA A 93 9.70 -5.99 -5.93
CA ALA A 93 9.43 -6.85 -7.08
C ALA A 93 9.83 -8.31 -6.78
N THR A 94 10.96 -8.52 -6.10
CA THR A 94 11.40 -9.87 -5.72
C THR A 94 10.51 -10.51 -4.67
N GLU A 95 9.98 -9.73 -3.71
CA GLU A 95 9.04 -10.23 -2.71
C GLU A 95 7.69 -10.61 -3.32
N ILE A 96 7.17 -9.79 -4.25
CA ILE A 96 5.95 -10.12 -5.00
C ILE A 96 6.14 -11.44 -5.76
N LEU A 97 7.26 -11.62 -6.44
CA LEU A 97 7.59 -12.87 -7.14
C LEU A 97 7.69 -14.07 -6.19
N ALA A 98 8.33 -13.90 -5.03
CA ALA A 98 8.47 -14.95 -4.03
C ALA A 98 7.11 -15.39 -3.48
N MET A 99 6.21 -14.44 -3.19
CA MET A 99 4.84 -14.76 -2.76
C MET A 99 4.04 -15.51 -3.82
N LEU A 100 4.14 -15.10 -5.09
CA LEU A 100 3.46 -15.81 -6.19
C LEU A 100 3.99 -17.24 -6.36
N ALA A 101 5.31 -17.43 -6.25
CA ALA A 101 5.92 -18.75 -6.31
C ALA A 101 5.44 -19.66 -5.16
N ALA A 102 5.27 -19.10 -3.95
CA ALA A 102 4.69 -19.82 -2.82
C ALA A 102 3.21 -20.19 -3.04
N GLN A 103 2.43 -19.37 -3.76
CA GLN A 103 1.05 -19.68 -4.10
C GLN A 103 0.89 -20.73 -5.20
N LEU A 104 1.83 -20.83 -6.14
CA LEU A 104 1.82 -21.83 -7.21
C LEU A 104 2.26 -23.23 -6.76
N SER A 105 2.87 -23.33 -5.58
CA SER A 105 3.37 -24.58 -5.00
C SER A 105 2.41 -25.22 -3.99
N THR A 106 1.23 -24.64 -3.80
CA THR A 106 0.13 -25.14 -2.95
C THR A 106 -1.03 -25.60 -3.81
#